data_AF-A0A1J1HLB3-F1
#
_entry.id   AF-A0A1J1HLB3-F1
#
_cell.length_a   1.000
_cell.length_b   1.000
_cell.length_c   1.000
_cell.angle_alpha   90.00
_cell.angle_beta   90.00
_cell.angle_gamma   90.00
#
_symmetry.space_group_name_H-M   'P 1'
#
loop_
_entity.id
_entity.type
_entity.pdbx_description
1 polymer ?
#
loop_
_entity_poly.entity_id
_entity_poly.type
_entity_poly.pdbx_seq_one_letter_code
_entity_poly.pdbx_strand_id
1 'polypeptide(L)'
;MTTLKFVLLLIVVLTFVTVKASNYDDEMTYEPSDDICNKCNCTNVNGTLEDGESGTLFTLDCSMKDYERIFAKWPEEMGDNHTGIELIYILSLSKIQFLQQLPPTDATLFFTCRHCNIIKIASHAFINTPNIKLLDLSFNNIESLELFPEIFKGPYSDEQLAPIQLQTMDLSHNKISYLEKILFEHMPYLKSLDLSYNPIDIMNEQSQQALASLLHLEILDLSHTGIMELPGAILENKEKLTEIFLNGNKFLEIPESLSAVGESLEYLHLSDNPIEEIEETSLIGLSELKQLNISGLLQLTEIKKNSLKYLTSLEVFHCFGNVKLTNFDMEDLRELKHLKELDISNNALTTLNFGVILENEDAENLNETMQDIMGKYEDQFKMLRVLKLAGNPWTCDCDMMKSLSLFNHNASYFTKSVNNDDARCKTPYDLSSKLLYDLPMDYVCITYARQKSQKIPIYDPPQFLRPKSIMLTVFSVVGVVVLGIIIGFTIVCIKRRLKSNNDLSYSSSPIRYTTVRDSTISNIANAPYNPS
;
A
#
# COMPACT_ATOMS: atom_id res chain seq x y z
N MET A 1 -79.21 5.73 -19.20
CA MET A 1 -77.78 6.00 -19.49
C MET A 1 -76.84 4.85 -19.05
N THR A 2 -77.38 3.65 -18.82
CA THR A 2 -76.65 2.48 -18.29
C THR A 2 -76.23 1.47 -19.36
N THR A 3 -76.48 1.74 -20.65
CA THR A 3 -76.13 0.85 -21.77
C THR A 3 -74.90 1.29 -22.58
N LEU A 4 -74.36 2.50 -22.34
CA LEU A 4 -73.17 2.99 -23.06
C LEU A 4 -71.84 2.69 -22.35
N LYS A 5 -71.88 2.30 -21.06
CA LYS A 5 -70.67 1.89 -20.29
C LYS A 5 -70.25 0.43 -20.52
N PHE A 6 -71.16 -0.43 -21.00
CA PHE A 6 -70.84 -1.83 -21.27
C PHE A 6 -70.20 -2.06 -22.65
N VAL A 7 -70.43 -1.17 -23.62
CA VAL A 7 -69.84 -1.30 -24.96
C VAL A 7 -68.38 -0.82 -24.99
N LEU A 8 -67.99 0.14 -24.14
CA LEU A 8 -66.59 0.56 -24.03
C LEU A 8 -65.71 -0.45 -23.28
N LEU A 9 -66.28 -1.23 -22.36
CA LEU A 9 -65.53 -2.31 -21.68
C LEU A 9 -65.31 -3.53 -22.58
N LEU A 10 -66.20 -3.79 -23.54
CA LEU A 10 -66.06 -4.91 -24.47
C LEU A 10 -65.03 -4.66 -25.58
N ILE A 11 -64.75 -3.39 -25.93
CA ILE A 11 -63.72 -3.05 -26.93
C ILE A 11 -62.30 -3.06 -26.33
N VAL A 12 -62.16 -2.93 -25.00
CA VAL A 12 -60.85 -3.01 -24.33
C VAL A 12 -60.48 -4.45 -23.94
N VAL A 13 -61.45 -5.38 -23.88
CA VAL A 13 -61.20 -6.80 -23.54
C VAL A 13 -60.95 -7.69 -24.78
N LEU A 14 -61.14 -7.18 -26.00
CA LEU A 14 -60.89 -7.91 -27.25
C LEU A 14 -59.54 -7.61 -27.92
N THR A 15 -58.66 -6.83 -27.30
CA THR A 15 -57.22 -6.78 -27.64
C THR A 15 -56.37 -7.68 -26.74
N PHE A 16 -56.95 -8.75 -26.19
CA PHE A 16 -56.22 -10.01 -25.97
C PHE A 16 -56.13 -10.74 -27.32
N VAL A 17 -55.44 -10.11 -28.27
CA VAL A 17 -54.83 -10.87 -29.36
C VAL A 17 -53.72 -11.66 -28.69
N THR A 18 -53.83 -12.97 -28.81
CA THR A 18 -52.78 -13.94 -28.55
C THR A 18 -51.45 -13.42 -29.08
N VAL A 19 -50.65 -12.78 -28.22
CA VAL A 19 -49.22 -12.80 -28.37
C VAL A 19 -48.84 -14.23 -28.03
N LYS A 20 -48.87 -15.09 -29.05
CA LYS A 20 -47.82 -16.11 -29.14
C LYS A 20 -46.54 -15.32 -28.92
N ALA A 21 -45.93 -15.48 -27.75
CA ALA A 21 -44.60 -14.97 -27.49
C ALA A 21 -43.72 -15.51 -28.61
N SER A 22 -43.49 -14.65 -29.60
CA SER A 22 -42.56 -14.90 -30.67
C SER A 22 -41.18 -14.80 -30.03
N ASN A 23 -40.48 -15.94 -30.01
CA ASN A 23 -39.06 -16.11 -29.71
C ASN A 23 -38.18 -15.26 -30.66
N TYR A 24 -38.30 -13.93 -30.66
CA TYR A 24 -37.61 -13.09 -31.65
C TYR A 24 -37.03 -11.77 -31.11
N ASP A 25 -37.16 -11.46 -29.81
CA ASP A 25 -36.55 -10.26 -29.20
C ASP A 25 -35.42 -10.56 -28.19
N ASP A 26 -35.22 -11.81 -27.76
CA ASP A 26 -34.11 -12.18 -26.86
C ASP A 26 -32.75 -12.37 -27.58
N GLU A 27 -32.75 -12.52 -28.91
CA GLU A 27 -31.53 -12.78 -29.70
C GLU A 27 -30.62 -11.55 -29.92
N MET A 28 -31.11 -10.33 -29.67
CA MET A 28 -30.30 -9.10 -29.85
C MET A 28 -29.82 -8.48 -28.54
N THR A 29 -30.24 -9.01 -27.39
CA THR A 29 -29.95 -8.46 -26.05
C THR A 29 -29.03 -9.32 -25.21
N TYR A 30 -28.90 -10.63 -25.49
CA TYR A 30 -28.02 -11.55 -24.75
C TYR A 30 -27.08 -12.30 -25.69
N GLU A 31 -26.10 -13.02 -25.12
CA GLU A 31 -25.32 -14.01 -25.87
C GLU A 31 -26.17 -15.26 -26.15
N PRO A 32 -26.03 -15.89 -27.34
CA PRO A 32 -26.70 -17.14 -27.65
C PRO A 32 -26.38 -18.22 -26.61
N SER A 33 -27.42 -18.70 -25.94
CA SER A 33 -27.34 -19.64 -24.83
C SER A 33 -27.28 -21.12 -25.28
N ASP A 34 -27.15 -21.38 -26.58
CA ASP A 34 -26.94 -22.73 -27.09
C ASP A 34 -25.53 -23.21 -26.74
N ASP A 35 -25.43 -24.46 -26.26
CA ASP A 35 -24.15 -25.15 -26.02
C ASP A 35 -23.17 -24.35 -25.13
N ILE A 36 -23.65 -23.72 -24.04
CA ILE A 36 -22.81 -22.87 -23.17
C ILE A 36 -21.56 -23.61 -22.69
N CYS A 37 -21.69 -24.87 -22.26
CA CYS A 37 -20.55 -25.67 -21.78
C CYS A 37 -19.59 -26.14 -22.89
N ASN A 38 -19.92 -25.92 -24.16
CA ASN A 38 -18.94 -26.05 -25.26
C ASN A 38 -18.14 -24.75 -25.46
N LYS A 39 -18.69 -23.59 -25.07
CA LYS A 39 -18.06 -22.27 -25.22
C LYS A 39 -17.31 -21.83 -23.97
N CYS A 40 -17.81 -22.22 -22.80
CA CYS A 40 -17.29 -21.95 -21.47
C CYS A 40 -16.91 -23.25 -20.75
N ASN A 41 -16.14 -23.13 -19.66
CA ASN A 41 -15.78 -24.27 -18.83
C ASN A 41 -16.84 -24.48 -17.75
N CYS A 42 -17.51 -25.63 -17.77
CA CYS A 42 -18.48 -26.03 -16.77
C CYS A 42 -17.94 -27.17 -15.92
N THR A 43 -17.92 -26.99 -14.60
CA THR A 43 -17.54 -28.05 -13.66
C THR A 43 -18.58 -28.21 -12.57
N ASN A 44 -18.79 -29.45 -12.11
CA ASN A 44 -19.68 -29.76 -11.02
C ASN A 44 -18.96 -30.67 -10.01
N VAL A 45 -18.95 -30.28 -8.74
CA VAL A 45 -18.40 -31.05 -7.62
C VAL A 45 -19.46 -31.20 -6.53
N ASN A 46 -19.77 -32.45 -6.16
CA ASN A 46 -20.59 -32.74 -4.99
C ASN A 46 -19.71 -32.69 -3.74
N GLY A 47 -20.13 -31.96 -2.72
CA GLY A 47 -19.33 -31.78 -1.52
C GLY A 47 -20.08 -31.11 -0.38
N THR A 48 -19.31 -30.61 0.57
CA THR A 48 -19.82 -29.76 1.64
C THR A 48 -19.74 -28.30 1.19
N LEU A 49 -20.87 -27.60 1.21
CA LEU A 49 -21.02 -26.20 0.81
C LEU A 49 -20.54 -25.23 1.91
N GLU A 50 -20.51 -23.92 1.65
CA GLU A 50 -20.05 -22.89 2.61
C GLU A 50 -20.86 -22.90 3.92
N ASP A 51 -22.12 -23.32 3.88
CA ASP A 51 -23.00 -23.44 5.04
C ASP A 51 -22.76 -24.72 5.87
N GLY A 52 -21.84 -25.60 5.42
CA GLY A 52 -21.56 -26.87 6.07
C GLY A 52 -22.55 -27.99 5.71
N GLU A 53 -23.52 -27.73 4.83
CA GLU A 53 -24.46 -28.73 4.34
C GLU A 53 -23.91 -29.51 3.15
N SER A 54 -24.45 -30.71 2.92
CA SER A 54 -24.13 -31.48 1.71
C SER A 54 -24.88 -30.87 0.53
N GLY A 55 -24.14 -30.45 -0.50
CA GLY A 55 -24.74 -29.89 -1.70
C GLY A 55 -23.83 -29.97 -2.90
N THR A 56 -24.18 -29.21 -3.93
CA THR A 56 -23.53 -29.27 -5.25
C THR A 56 -22.91 -27.92 -5.57
N LEU A 57 -21.61 -27.89 -5.86
CA LEU A 57 -20.92 -26.70 -6.35
C LEU A 57 -20.85 -26.78 -7.88
N PHE A 58 -21.52 -25.85 -8.56
CA PHE A 58 -21.46 -25.69 -10.01
C PHE A 58 -20.64 -24.45 -10.35
N THR A 59 -19.66 -24.59 -11.23
CA THR A 59 -18.87 -23.47 -11.75
C THR A 59 -19.10 -23.31 -13.23
N LEU A 60 -19.52 -22.12 -13.63
CA LEU A 60 -19.59 -21.66 -15.01
C LEU A 60 -18.50 -20.61 -15.22
N ASP A 61 -17.38 -21.03 -15.78
CA ASP A 61 -16.24 -20.16 -16.10
C ASP A 61 -16.22 -19.81 -17.59
N CYS A 62 -16.67 -18.60 -17.87
CA CYS A 62 -16.69 -17.96 -19.18
C CYS A 62 -15.63 -16.86 -19.29
N SER A 63 -14.59 -16.89 -18.45
CA SER A 63 -13.55 -15.86 -18.43
C SER A 63 -12.66 -15.84 -19.68
N MET A 64 -12.03 -14.70 -19.93
CA MET A 64 -11.13 -14.46 -21.08
C MET A 64 -11.81 -14.71 -22.43
N LYS A 65 -13.13 -14.51 -22.50
CA LYS A 65 -13.92 -14.60 -23.72
C LYS A 65 -14.29 -13.18 -24.16
N ASP A 66 -14.28 -12.92 -25.46
CA ASP A 66 -14.67 -11.62 -26.01
C ASP A 66 -16.20 -11.38 -26.00
N TYR A 67 -16.93 -11.91 -25.02
CA TYR A 67 -18.38 -11.73 -24.93
C TYR A 67 -18.70 -10.26 -24.71
N GLU A 68 -19.68 -9.76 -25.46
CA GLU A 68 -20.17 -8.38 -25.33
C GLU A 68 -21.42 -8.32 -24.45
N ARG A 69 -22.02 -9.47 -24.16
CA ARG A 69 -23.27 -9.64 -23.42
C ARG A 69 -23.17 -10.85 -22.49
N ILE A 70 -24.12 -11.00 -21.57
CA ILE A 70 -24.25 -12.20 -20.74
C ILE A 70 -25.20 -13.21 -21.40
N PHE A 71 -25.20 -14.47 -20.95
CA PHE A 71 -26.19 -15.46 -21.36
C PHE A 71 -27.56 -15.18 -20.74
N ALA A 72 -28.65 -15.51 -21.45
CA ALA A 72 -30.02 -15.36 -20.97
C ALA A 72 -30.49 -16.56 -20.12
N LYS A 73 -29.82 -17.70 -20.23
CA LYS A 73 -30.18 -18.97 -19.58
C LYS A 73 -28.95 -19.66 -19.01
N TRP A 74 -29.17 -20.54 -18.05
CA TRP A 74 -28.15 -21.45 -17.52
C TRP A 74 -27.93 -22.65 -18.45
N PRO A 75 -26.76 -23.31 -18.38
CA PRO A 75 -26.51 -24.54 -19.13
C PRO A 75 -27.49 -25.66 -18.76
N GLU A 76 -27.85 -26.53 -19.71
CA GLU A 76 -28.76 -27.66 -19.47
C GLU A 76 -28.20 -28.62 -18.41
N GLU A 77 -26.88 -28.73 -18.30
CA GLU A 77 -26.17 -29.54 -17.31
C GLU A 77 -26.42 -29.09 -15.86
N MET A 78 -26.84 -27.84 -15.65
CA MET A 78 -27.23 -27.32 -14.34
C MET A 78 -28.64 -27.78 -13.91
N GLY A 79 -29.45 -28.28 -14.86
CA GLY A 79 -30.83 -28.70 -14.63
C GLY A 79 -31.78 -27.54 -14.35
N ASP A 80 -33.05 -27.87 -14.06
CA ASP A 80 -34.12 -26.88 -13.83
C ASP A 80 -34.34 -26.53 -12.35
N ASN A 81 -33.87 -27.37 -11.42
CA ASN A 81 -34.03 -27.14 -9.98
C ASN A 81 -32.69 -26.72 -9.36
N HIS A 82 -32.55 -25.43 -9.05
CA HIS A 82 -31.30 -24.84 -8.55
C HIS A 82 -31.22 -24.76 -7.02
N THR A 83 -32.19 -25.31 -6.29
CA THR A 83 -32.18 -25.30 -4.83
C THR A 83 -31.07 -26.19 -4.27
N GLY A 84 -30.29 -25.69 -3.30
CA GLY A 84 -29.19 -26.44 -2.68
C GLY A 84 -27.94 -26.55 -3.57
N ILE A 85 -27.82 -25.66 -4.56
CA ILE A 85 -26.66 -25.52 -5.42
C ILE A 85 -25.95 -24.21 -5.09
N GLU A 86 -24.63 -24.26 -4.97
CA GLU A 86 -23.77 -23.07 -5.06
C GLU A 86 -23.32 -22.90 -6.50
N LEU A 87 -23.56 -21.72 -7.06
CA LEU A 87 -23.22 -21.37 -8.42
C LEU A 87 -22.13 -20.30 -8.42
N ILE A 88 -20.96 -20.63 -8.94
CA ILE A 88 -19.90 -19.68 -9.26
C ILE A 88 -20.00 -19.33 -10.74
N TYR A 89 -20.37 -18.09 -11.04
CA TYR A 89 -20.47 -17.58 -12.40
C TYR A 89 -19.39 -16.53 -12.67
N ILE A 90 -18.45 -16.87 -13.55
CA ILE A 90 -17.28 -16.07 -13.87
C ILE A 90 -17.35 -15.58 -15.32
N LEU A 91 -17.49 -14.27 -15.50
CA LEU A 91 -17.42 -13.58 -16.80
C LEU A 91 -16.20 -12.67 -16.94
N SER A 92 -15.26 -12.74 -15.98
CA SER A 92 -14.11 -11.85 -15.92
C SER A 92 -13.28 -11.83 -17.22
N LEU A 93 -12.69 -10.68 -17.54
CA LEU A 93 -11.90 -10.43 -18.76
C LEU A 93 -12.74 -10.54 -20.06
N SER A 94 -14.00 -10.09 -20.00
CA SER A 94 -14.90 -9.97 -21.17
C SER A 94 -15.07 -8.52 -21.65
N LYS A 95 -15.97 -8.26 -22.62
CA LYS A 95 -16.23 -6.93 -23.22
C LYS A 95 -17.66 -6.44 -22.96
N ILE A 96 -18.23 -6.80 -21.82
CA ILE A 96 -19.60 -6.49 -21.41
C ILE A 96 -19.66 -5.04 -20.92
N GLN A 97 -20.03 -4.11 -21.81
CA GLN A 97 -20.20 -2.68 -21.41
C GLN A 97 -21.52 -2.43 -20.68
N PHE A 98 -22.54 -3.23 -20.96
CA PHE A 98 -23.85 -3.17 -20.32
C PHE A 98 -24.15 -4.51 -19.66
N LEU A 99 -24.14 -4.55 -18.34
CA LEU A 99 -24.52 -5.74 -17.59
C LEU A 99 -26.04 -5.88 -17.61
N GLN A 100 -26.54 -6.85 -18.39
CA GLN A 100 -27.96 -7.19 -18.40
C GLN A 100 -28.40 -7.85 -17.09
N GLN A 101 -29.70 -8.09 -16.97
CA GLN A 101 -30.25 -8.87 -15.87
C GLN A 101 -29.76 -10.31 -15.89
N LEU A 102 -29.28 -10.80 -14.75
CA LEU A 102 -28.80 -12.16 -14.62
C LEU A 102 -29.91 -13.19 -14.86
N PRO A 103 -29.58 -14.37 -15.41
CA PRO A 103 -30.55 -15.45 -15.60
C PRO A 103 -31.17 -15.86 -14.25
N PRO A 104 -32.50 -16.09 -14.20
CA PRO A 104 -33.18 -16.46 -12.96
C PRO A 104 -32.57 -17.71 -12.32
N THR A 105 -32.34 -17.69 -11.00
CA THR A 105 -31.92 -18.87 -10.24
C THR A 105 -32.23 -18.74 -8.75
N ASP A 106 -32.55 -19.86 -8.13
CA ASP A 106 -32.67 -20.00 -6.68
C ASP A 106 -31.36 -20.50 -6.02
N ALA A 107 -30.31 -20.74 -6.80
CA ALA A 107 -28.99 -21.12 -6.29
C ALA A 107 -28.35 -20.01 -5.45
N THR A 108 -27.50 -20.41 -4.51
CA THR A 108 -26.57 -19.48 -3.86
C THR A 108 -25.57 -19.01 -4.91
N LEU A 109 -25.59 -17.73 -5.26
CA LEU A 109 -24.85 -17.20 -6.41
C LEU A 109 -23.62 -16.39 -5.99
N PHE A 110 -22.49 -16.71 -6.61
CA PHE A 110 -21.24 -15.94 -6.58
C PHE A 110 -20.96 -15.45 -8.01
N PHE A 111 -21.14 -14.15 -8.25
CA PHE A 111 -21.00 -13.58 -9.57
C PHE A 111 -19.77 -12.68 -9.66
N THR A 112 -18.94 -12.91 -10.68
CA THR A 112 -17.72 -12.12 -10.93
C THR A 112 -17.66 -11.68 -12.39
N CYS A 113 -17.47 -10.38 -12.61
CA CYS A 113 -17.22 -9.79 -13.93
C CYS A 113 -16.14 -8.71 -13.82
N ARG A 114 -14.93 -9.15 -13.48
CA ARG A 114 -13.76 -8.27 -13.35
C ARG A 114 -13.22 -7.92 -14.72
N HIS A 115 -12.70 -6.71 -14.94
CA HIS A 115 -12.12 -6.34 -16.24
C HIS A 115 -13.08 -6.56 -17.43
N CYS A 116 -14.39 -6.38 -17.23
CA CYS A 116 -15.41 -6.60 -18.25
C CYS A 116 -15.70 -5.36 -19.11
N ASN A 117 -15.12 -4.20 -18.76
CA ASN A 117 -15.42 -2.88 -19.33
C ASN A 117 -16.86 -2.40 -19.03
N ILE A 118 -17.48 -2.86 -17.95
CA ILE A 118 -18.84 -2.44 -17.58
C ILE A 118 -18.86 -0.93 -17.35
N ILE A 119 -19.80 -0.26 -18.02
CA ILE A 119 -20.10 1.17 -17.84
C ILE A 119 -21.48 1.29 -17.18
N LYS A 120 -22.42 0.45 -17.59
CA LYS A 120 -23.81 0.51 -17.16
C LYS A 120 -24.32 -0.84 -16.68
N ILE A 121 -25.21 -0.81 -15.70
CA ILE A 121 -25.90 -1.99 -15.18
C ILE A 121 -27.41 -1.81 -15.39
N ALA A 122 -28.10 -2.88 -15.77
CA ALA A 122 -29.54 -2.87 -15.95
C ALA A 122 -30.25 -2.53 -14.63
N SER A 123 -31.29 -1.69 -14.70
CA SER A 123 -32.25 -1.56 -13.59
C SER A 123 -32.83 -2.96 -13.34
N HIS A 124 -32.77 -3.43 -12.09
CA HIS A 124 -33.18 -4.79 -11.69
C HIS A 124 -32.27 -5.93 -12.13
N ALA A 125 -30.97 -5.67 -12.31
CA ALA A 125 -30.02 -6.69 -12.76
C ALA A 125 -30.03 -7.99 -11.91
N PHE A 126 -30.39 -7.89 -10.62
CA PHE A 126 -30.35 -8.98 -9.65
C PHE A 126 -31.73 -9.43 -9.12
N ILE A 127 -32.84 -8.96 -9.71
CA ILE A 127 -34.20 -9.18 -9.17
C ILE A 127 -34.61 -10.66 -9.08
N ASN A 128 -34.11 -11.48 -10.00
CA ASN A 128 -34.39 -12.92 -10.06
C ASN A 128 -33.21 -13.78 -9.58
N THR A 129 -32.28 -13.19 -8.82
CA THR A 129 -31.17 -13.88 -8.17
C THR A 129 -31.09 -13.50 -6.69
N PRO A 130 -32.15 -13.78 -5.90
CA PRO A 130 -32.29 -13.28 -4.53
C PRO A 130 -31.19 -13.79 -3.57
N ASN A 131 -30.63 -14.97 -3.86
CA ASN A 131 -29.62 -15.64 -3.04
C ASN A 131 -28.18 -15.32 -3.47
N ILE A 132 -27.96 -14.21 -4.18
CA ILE A 132 -26.60 -13.74 -4.49
C ILE A 132 -25.87 -13.38 -3.19
N LYS A 133 -24.68 -13.95 -2.99
CA LYS A 133 -23.82 -13.77 -1.81
C LYS A 133 -22.64 -12.86 -2.09
N LEU A 134 -22.03 -13.01 -3.26
CA LEU A 134 -20.85 -12.27 -3.69
C LEU A 134 -21.09 -11.64 -5.05
N LEU A 135 -20.76 -10.35 -5.15
CA LEU A 135 -20.77 -9.59 -6.38
C LEU A 135 -19.41 -8.90 -6.54
N ASP A 136 -18.63 -9.33 -7.53
CA ASP A 136 -17.36 -8.71 -7.88
C ASP A 136 -17.46 -8.05 -9.26
N LEU A 137 -17.48 -6.72 -9.24
CA LEU A 137 -17.47 -5.84 -10.42
C LEU A 137 -16.21 -4.97 -10.42
N SER A 138 -15.12 -5.44 -9.83
CA SER A 138 -13.85 -4.74 -9.78
C SER A 138 -13.23 -4.50 -11.17
N PHE A 139 -12.39 -3.48 -11.28
CA PHE A 139 -11.67 -3.14 -12.52
C PHE A 139 -12.60 -2.92 -13.73
N ASN A 140 -13.68 -2.17 -13.54
CA ASN A 140 -14.60 -1.76 -14.60
C ASN A 140 -14.58 -0.24 -14.80
N ASN A 141 -15.56 0.30 -15.52
CA ASN A 141 -15.68 1.73 -15.82
C ASN A 141 -16.99 2.31 -15.23
N ILE A 142 -17.48 1.74 -14.12
CA ILE A 142 -18.75 2.15 -13.51
C ILE A 142 -18.56 3.54 -12.89
N GLU A 143 -19.41 4.48 -13.30
CA GLU A 143 -19.48 5.82 -12.72
C GLU A 143 -20.62 5.90 -11.70
N SER A 144 -20.55 6.86 -10.77
CA SER A 144 -21.58 7.04 -9.73
C SER A 144 -23.01 7.20 -10.26
N LEU A 145 -23.18 7.79 -11.45
CA LEU A 145 -24.50 7.97 -12.07
C LEU A 145 -25.13 6.66 -12.55
N GLU A 146 -24.31 5.64 -12.81
CA GLU A 146 -24.75 4.31 -13.27
C GLU A 146 -24.86 3.30 -12.11
N LEU A 147 -24.63 3.75 -10.87
CA LEU A 147 -24.73 2.96 -9.65
C LEU A 147 -25.86 3.51 -8.76
N PHE A 148 -27.06 2.96 -8.92
CA PHE A 148 -28.29 3.42 -8.28
C PHE A 148 -29.10 2.26 -7.66
N PRO A 149 -29.98 2.52 -6.65
CA PRO A 149 -30.63 1.48 -5.85
C PRO A 149 -31.46 0.46 -6.64
N GLU A 150 -32.08 0.88 -7.75
CA GLU A 150 -32.95 0.03 -8.57
C GLU A 150 -32.24 -1.20 -9.15
N ILE A 151 -30.91 -1.16 -9.27
CA ILE A 151 -30.08 -2.30 -9.69
C ILE A 151 -30.24 -3.49 -8.74
N PHE A 152 -30.29 -3.20 -7.44
CA PHE A 152 -30.19 -4.19 -6.35
C PHE A 152 -31.53 -4.59 -5.75
N LYS A 153 -32.65 -4.19 -6.37
CA LYS A 153 -33.98 -4.64 -5.95
C LYS A 153 -34.07 -6.16 -6.05
N GLY A 154 -34.48 -6.79 -4.95
CA GLY A 154 -34.84 -8.21 -4.94
C GLY A 154 -36.28 -8.44 -5.41
N PRO A 155 -36.75 -9.69 -5.34
CA PRO A 155 -38.05 -10.08 -5.89
C PRO A 155 -39.21 -9.42 -5.13
N TYR A 156 -40.30 -9.18 -5.84
CA TYR A 156 -41.53 -8.65 -5.24
C TYR A 156 -42.36 -9.80 -4.65
N SER A 157 -42.48 -9.85 -3.32
CA SER A 157 -43.28 -10.84 -2.58
C SER A 157 -44.03 -10.14 -1.43
N ASP A 158 -45.23 -10.62 -1.10
CA ASP A 158 -46.00 -10.14 0.05
C ASP A 158 -46.19 -8.61 0.09
N GLU A 159 -46.50 -8.03 -1.08
CA GLU A 159 -46.70 -6.59 -1.30
C GLU A 159 -45.46 -5.70 -1.07
N GLN A 160 -44.27 -6.29 -0.86
CA GLN A 160 -43.01 -5.59 -0.61
C GLN A 160 -41.87 -6.11 -1.50
N LEU A 161 -40.82 -5.29 -1.66
CA LEU A 161 -39.58 -5.74 -2.29
C LEU A 161 -38.75 -6.47 -1.25
N ALA A 162 -38.46 -7.75 -1.48
CA ALA A 162 -37.56 -8.51 -0.64
C ALA A 162 -36.10 -8.03 -0.86
N PRO A 163 -35.26 -7.97 0.19
CA PRO A 163 -33.84 -7.68 0.04
C PRO A 163 -33.11 -8.85 -0.63
N ILE A 164 -32.01 -8.54 -1.32
CA ILE A 164 -31.08 -9.57 -1.80
C ILE A 164 -30.14 -10.00 -0.66
N GLN A 165 -29.69 -11.25 -0.69
CA GLN A 165 -28.85 -11.85 0.37
C GLN A 165 -27.35 -11.51 0.24
N LEU A 166 -27.03 -10.39 -0.40
CA LEU A 166 -25.65 -10.01 -0.72
C LEU A 166 -24.84 -9.74 0.55
N GLN A 167 -23.66 -10.35 0.65
CA GLN A 167 -22.75 -10.26 1.79
C GLN A 167 -21.43 -9.59 1.43
N THR A 168 -20.92 -9.82 0.22
CA THR A 168 -19.65 -9.25 -0.25
C THR A 168 -19.87 -8.51 -1.56
N MET A 169 -19.44 -7.26 -1.61
CA MET A 169 -19.47 -6.43 -2.81
C MET A 169 -18.08 -5.83 -3.06
N ASP A 170 -17.50 -6.14 -4.21
CA ASP A 170 -16.26 -5.52 -4.69
C ASP A 170 -16.59 -4.61 -5.88
N LEU A 171 -16.40 -3.30 -5.66
CA LEU A 171 -16.52 -2.22 -6.65
C LEU A 171 -15.18 -1.50 -6.86
N SER A 172 -14.07 -2.10 -6.43
CA SER A 172 -12.74 -1.51 -6.53
C SER A 172 -12.34 -1.21 -7.98
N HIS A 173 -11.43 -0.25 -8.18
CA HIS A 173 -10.91 0.10 -9.50
C HIS A 173 -12.01 0.45 -10.52
N ASN A 174 -12.98 1.29 -10.12
CA ASN A 174 -14.00 1.87 -11.00
C ASN A 174 -13.82 3.40 -11.08
N LYS A 175 -14.87 4.13 -11.48
CA LYS A 175 -14.88 5.60 -11.60
C LYS A 175 -15.93 6.21 -10.67
N ILE A 176 -16.13 5.60 -9.50
CA ILE A 176 -17.12 6.03 -8.52
C ILE A 176 -16.56 7.23 -7.75
N SER A 177 -17.22 8.39 -7.84
CA SER A 177 -16.80 9.61 -7.12
C SER A 177 -17.71 9.98 -5.96
N TYR A 178 -18.90 9.38 -5.88
CA TYR A 178 -19.83 9.48 -4.75
C TYR A 178 -20.79 8.27 -4.76
N LEU A 179 -21.51 8.07 -3.65
CA LEU A 179 -22.57 7.07 -3.52
C LEU A 179 -23.90 7.78 -3.30
N GLU A 180 -24.96 7.28 -3.94
CA GLU A 180 -26.31 7.78 -3.71
C GLU A 180 -26.81 7.37 -2.31
N LYS A 181 -27.52 8.28 -1.63
CA LYS A 181 -28.00 8.15 -0.25
C LYS A 181 -28.59 6.77 0.12
N ILE A 182 -29.39 6.18 -0.77
CA ILE A 182 -30.13 4.94 -0.51
C ILE A 182 -29.60 3.76 -1.33
N LEU A 183 -28.37 3.85 -1.83
CA LEU A 183 -27.77 2.85 -2.72
C LEU A 183 -27.85 1.42 -2.13
N PHE A 184 -27.67 1.28 -0.83
CA PHE A 184 -27.62 -0.02 -0.15
C PHE A 184 -28.93 -0.43 0.53
N GLU A 185 -30.06 0.24 0.28
CA GLU A 185 -31.35 -0.04 0.93
C GLU A 185 -31.80 -1.51 0.78
N HIS A 186 -31.51 -2.12 -0.37
CA HIS A 186 -31.89 -3.51 -0.68
C HIS A 186 -30.83 -4.55 -0.29
N MET A 187 -29.75 -4.15 0.40
CA MET A 187 -28.63 -5.01 0.79
C MET A 187 -28.34 -4.93 2.31
N PRO A 188 -29.32 -5.21 3.18
CA PRO A 188 -29.16 -5.07 4.63
C PRO A 188 -28.18 -6.07 5.26
N TYR A 189 -27.78 -7.10 4.52
CA TYR A 189 -26.89 -8.18 4.98
C TYR A 189 -25.44 -8.01 4.53
N LEU A 190 -25.10 -6.88 3.90
CA LEU A 190 -23.75 -6.63 3.40
C LEU A 190 -22.75 -6.56 4.58
N LYS A 191 -21.68 -7.34 4.47
CA LYS A 191 -20.62 -7.51 5.46
C LYS A 191 -19.28 -6.98 4.98
N SER A 192 -18.98 -7.12 3.69
CA SER A 192 -17.72 -6.64 3.11
C SER A 192 -18.02 -5.74 1.92
N LEU A 193 -17.44 -4.54 1.95
CA LEU A 193 -17.54 -3.56 0.88
C LEU A 193 -16.15 -3.04 0.53
N ASP A 194 -15.75 -3.28 -0.71
CA ASP A 194 -14.52 -2.73 -1.28
C ASP A 194 -14.86 -1.63 -2.29
N LEU A 195 -14.44 -0.40 -1.97
CA LEU A 195 -14.53 0.79 -2.82
C LEU A 195 -13.16 1.32 -3.20
N SER A 196 -12.08 0.57 -2.94
CA SER A 196 -10.71 1.01 -3.15
C SER A 196 -10.44 1.41 -4.60
N TYR A 197 -9.47 2.29 -4.80
CA TYR A 197 -9.09 2.78 -6.13
C TYR A 197 -10.25 3.41 -6.94
N ASN A 198 -11.18 4.07 -6.26
CA ASN A 198 -12.22 4.91 -6.86
C ASN A 198 -12.01 6.40 -6.53
N PRO A 199 -12.24 7.34 -7.45
CA PRO A 199 -11.96 8.76 -7.23
C PRO A 199 -13.03 9.47 -6.37
N ILE A 200 -13.23 9.01 -5.13
CA ILE A 200 -14.23 9.58 -4.21
C ILE A 200 -13.82 11.01 -3.81
N ASP A 201 -12.55 11.22 -3.43
CA ASP A 201 -11.92 12.49 -2.99
C ASP A 201 -12.63 13.22 -1.82
N ILE A 202 -13.94 13.45 -1.89
CA ILE A 202 -14.77 14.13 -0.90
C ILE A 202 -15.97 13.24 -0.54
N MET A 203 -16.03 12.85 0.74
CA MET A 203 -17.12 12.06 1.28
C MET A 203 -18.34 12.95 1.56
N ASN A 204 -19.16 13.18 0.53
CA ASN A 204 -20.33 14.06 0.61
C ASN A 204 -21.47 13.47 1.48
N GLU A 205 -22.49 14.29 1.80
CA GLU A 205 -23.60 13.87 2.69
C GLU A 205 -24.33 12.62 2.18
N GLN A 206 -24.51 12.49 0.87
CA GLN A 206 -25.16 11.31 0.27
C GLN A 206 -24.35 10.04 0.50
N SER A 207 -23.03 10.12 0.28
CA SER A 207 -22.13 8.98 0.47
C SER A 207 -22.02 8.58 1.95
N GLN A 208 -21.98 9.57 2.84
CA GLN A 208 -22.02 9.33 4.29
C GLN A 208 -23.29 8.57 4.69
N GLN A 209 -24.46 9.00 4.21
CA GLN A 209 -25.74 8.35 4.51
C GLN A 209 -25.82 6.94 3.92
N ALA A 210 -25.28 6.72 2.71
CA ALA A 210 -25.22 5.41 2.08
C ALA A 210 -24.37 4.44 2.92
N LEU A 211 -23.16 4.84 3.32
CA LEU A 211 -22.30 3.98 4.13
C LEU A 211 -22.85 3.80 5.56
N ALA A 212 -23.46 4.83 6.14
CA ALA A 212 -24.09 4.76 7.46
C ALA A 212 -25.20 3.69 7.52
N SER A 213 -25.92 3.41 6.42
CA SER A 213 -26.99 2.40 6.41
C SER A 213 -26.51 0.95 6.54
N LEU A 214 -25.22 0.66 6.31
CA LEU A 214 -24.64 -0.69 6.33
C LEU A 214 -24.37 -1.21 7.76
N LEU A 215 -25.41 -1.47 8.56
CA LEU A 215 -25.25 -1.76 10.00
C LEU A 215 -24.52 -3.07 10.33
N HIS A 216 -24.42 -4.00 9.38
CA HIS A 216 -23.77 -5.30 9.55
C HIS A 216 -22.38 -5.39 8.92
N LEU A 217 -21.81 -4.24 8.52
CA LEU A 217 -20.51 -4.21 7.87
C LEU A 217 -19.41 -4.68 8.83
N GLU A 218 -18.63 -5.65 8.38
CA GLU A 218 -17.50 -6.28 9.07
C GLU A 218 -16.15 -5.79 8.50
N ILE A 219 -16.10 -5.50 7.19
CA ILE A 219 -14.90 -5.07 6.46
C ILE A 219 -15.25 -3.90 5.53
N LEU A 220 -14.46 -2.82 5.61
CA LEU A 220 -14.58 -1.66 4.73
C LEU A 220 -13.21 -1.29 4.12
N ASP A 221 -13.11 -1.33 2.80
CA ASP A 221 -11.93 -0.83 2.09
C ASP A 221 -12.22 0.49 1.37
N LEU A 222 -11.53 1.55 1.79
CA LEU A 222 -11.53 2.89 1.21
C LEU A 222 -10.11 3.31 0.76
N SER A 223 -9.21 2.35 0.53
CA SER A 223 -7.84 2.60 0.13
C SER A 223 -7.76 3.27 -1.24
N HIS A 224 -6.81 4.18 -1.42
CA HIS A 224 -6.57 4.86 -2.70
C HIS A 224 -7.81 5.57 -3.27
N THR A 225 -8.68 6.09 -2.40
CA THR A 225 -9.88 6.83 -2.81
C THR A 225 -9.68 8.35 -2.85
N GLY A 226 -8.55 8.81 -2.30
CA GLY A 226 -8.16 10.22 -2.31
C GLY A 226 -8.83 11.06 -1.21
N ILE A 227 -9.54 10.41 -0.28
CA ILE A 227 -10.19 11.06 0.85
C ILE A 227 -9.18 11.70 1.80
N MET A 228 -9.56 12.85 2.36
CA MET A 228 -8.74 13.62 3.31
C MET A 228 -9.23 13.48 4.75
N GLU A 229 -10.50 13.14 4.93
CA GLU A 229 -11.18 13.01 6.23
C GLU A 229 -12.09 11.78 6.20
N LEU A 230 -12.29 11.17 7.37
CA LEU A 230 -13.21 10.06 7.58
C LEU A 230 -14.36 10.57 8.46
N PRO A 231 -15.53 10.91 7.89
CA PRO A 231 -16.65 11.42 8.67
C PRO A 231 -17.14 10.40 9.70
N GLY A 232 -17.34 10.85 10.95
CA GLY A 232 -17.83 10.01 12.06
C GLY A 232 -19.14 9.29 11.78
N ALA A 233 -20.05 9.93 11.04
CA ALA A 233 -21.35 9.36 10.66
C ALA A 233 -21.26 8.00 9.92
N ILE A 234 -20.13 7.70 9.26
CA ILE A 234 -19.91 6.43 8.57
C ILE A 234 -19.64 5.28 9.54
N LEU A 235 -19.04 5.59 10.68
CA LEU A 235 -18.59 4.63 11.69
C LEU A 235 -19.57 4.51 12.86
N GLU A 236 -20.50 5.45 13.01
CA GLU A 236 -21.55 5.38 14.03
C GLU A 236 -22.40 4.10 13.90
N ASN A 237 -22.63 3.43 15.03
CA ASN A 237 -23.41 2.18 15.15
C ASN A 237 -22.89 1.01 14.30
N LYS A 238 -21.60 0.98 13.96
CA LYS A 238 -20.95 -0.13 13.24
C LYS A 238 -20.34 -1.16 14.20
N GLU A 239 -21.16 -1.74 15.07
CA GLU A 239 -20.73 -2.65 16.15
C GLU A 239 -20.02 -3.93 15.66
N LYS A 240 -20.13 -4.26 14.38
CA LYS A 240 -19.50 -5.44 13.78
C LYS A 240 -18.26 -5.11 12.95
N LEU A 241 -17.90 -3.84 12.78
CA LEU A 241 -16.80 -3.46 11.90
C LEU A 241 -15.47 -3.81 12.55
N THR A 242 -14.78 -4.79 11.96
CA THR A 242 -13.53 -5.36 12.47
C THR A 242 -12.31 -4.93 11.69
N GLU A 243 -12.46 -4.56 10.43
CA GLU A 243 -11.33 -4.26 9.55
C GLU A 243 -11.61 -3.04 8.67
N ILE A 244 -10.68 -2.08 8.69
CA ILE A 244 -10.75 -0.88 7.87
C ILE A 244 -9.42 -0.68 7.15
N PHE A 245 -9.51 -0.56 5.82
CA PHE A 245 -8.38 -0.19 4.97
C PHE A 245 -8.52 1.27 4.51
N LEU A 246 -7.52 2.08 4.84
CA LEU A 246 -7.42 3.51 4.53
C LEU A 246 -6.10 3.85 3.82
N ASN A 247 -5.44 2.85 3.23
CA ASN A 247 -4.10 3.02 2.65
C ASN A 247 -4.12 3.99 1.47
N GLY A 248 -3.02 4.71 1.24
CA GLY A 248 -2.83 5.52 0.03
C GLY A 248 -3.86 6.63 -0.16
N ASN A 249 -4.38 7.19 0.93
CA ASN A 249 -5.28 8.33 0.93
C ASN A 249 -4.52 9.63 1.22
N LYS A 250 -5.23 10.70 1.59
CA LYS A 250 -4.66 12.03 1.82
C LYS A 250 -4.80 12.47 3.29
N PHE A 251 -4.83 11.51 4.21
CA PHE A 251 -4.92 11.79 5.65
C PHE A 251 -3.64 12.47 6.15
N LEU A 252 -3.78 13.65 6.74
CA LEU A 252 -2.69 14.37 7.41
C LEU A 252 -2.52 13.93 8.88
N GLU A 253 -3.58 13.35 9.44
CA GLU A 253 -3.66 12.85 10.81
C GLU A 253 -4.48 11.55 10.83
N ILE A 254 -4.34 10.76 11.89
CA ILE A 254 -5.21 9.58 12.10
C ILE A 254 -6.62 10.08 12.43
N PRO A 255 -7.67 9.62 11.73
CA PRO A 255 -9.02 10.13 11.97
C PRO A 255 -9.55 9.81 13.37
N GLU A 256 -9.89 10.84 14.15
CA GLU A 256 -10.46 10.69 15.50
C GLU A 256 -11.78 9.89 15.49
N SER A 257 -12.51 9.92 14.36
CA SER A 257 -13.74 9.16 14.15
C SER A 257 -13.60 7.65 14.38
N LEU A 258 -12.40 7.10 14.24
CA LEU A 258 -12.12 5.68 14.44
C LEU A 258 -12.49 5.22 15.86
N SER A 259 -12.49 6.12 16.85
CA SER A 259 -12.90 5.79 18.21
C SER A 259 -14.36 5.30 18.29
N ALA A 260 -15.21 5.65 17.32
CA ALA A 260 -16.60 5.19 17.26
C ALA A 260 -16.75 3.66 17.08
N VAL A 261 -15.71 3.00 16.57
CA VAL A 261 -15.65 1.54 16.37
C VAL A 261 -14.52 0.90 17.19
N GLY A 262 -14.00 1.60 18.19
CA GLY A 262 -12.86 1.13 18.99
C GLY A 262 -13.10 -0.17 19.77
N GLU A 263 -14.37 -0.49 20.06
CA GLU A 263 -14.79 -1.74 20.72
C GLU A 263 -14.91 -2.95 19.77
N SER A 264 -14.87 -2.73 18.45
CA SER A 264 -15.00 -3.81 17.44
C SER A 264 -13.82 -3.88 16.47
N LEU A 265 -13.10 -2.77 16.25
CA LEU A 265 -12.03 -2.66 15.27
C LEU A 265 -10.80 -3.46 15.69
N GLU A 266 -10.43 -4.45 14.90
CA GLU A 266 -9.29 -5.34 15.13
C GLU A 266 -8.11 -5.03 14.18
N TYR A 267 -8.38 -4.61 12.94
CA TYR A 267 -7.37 -4.40 11.90
C TYR A 267 -7.51 -3.00 11.29
N LEU A 268 -6.44 -2.21 11.38
CA LEU A 268 -6.40 -0.85 10.86
C LEU A 268 -5.18 -0.66 9.96
N HIS A 269 -5.43 -0.30 8.70
CA HIS A 269 -4.41 -0.09 7.69
C HIS A 269 -4.41 1.37 7.22
N LEU A 270 -3.32 2.08 7.49
CA LEU A 270 -3.14 3.51 7.21
C LEU A 270 -1.91 3.77 6.33
N SER A 271 -1.33 2.75 5.68
CA SER A 271 -0.06 2.92 4.96
C SER A 271 -0.17 3.96 3.86
N ASP A 272 0.97 4.52 3.46
CA ASP A 272 1.06 5.42 2.29
C ASP A 272 0.19 6.69 2.37
N ASN A 273 -0.15 7.14 3.59
CA ASN A 273 -0.79 8.44 3.83
C ASN A 273 0.25 9.54 4.14
N PRO A 274 -0.06 10.82 3.89
CA PRO A 274 0.81 11.96 4.22
C PRO A 274 0.74 12.37 5.70
N ILE A 275 0.58 11.43 6.63
CA ILE A 275 0.55 11.70 8.07
C ILE A 275 1.93 12.19 8.52
N GLU A 276 1.97 13.34 9.19
CA GLU A 276 3.23 13.98 9.61
C GLU A 276 3.64 13.59 11.04
N GLU A 277 2.67 13.50 11.95
CA GLU A 277 2.89 13.18 13.36
C GLU A 277 1.77 12.26 13.86
N ILE A 278 2.10 11.36 14.80
CA ILE A 278 1.10 10.60 15.57
C ILE A 278 1.08 11.18 16.97
N GLU A 279 -0.05 11.81 17.33
CA GLU A 279 -0.26 12.46 18.62
C GLU A 279 -0.71 11.47 19.70
N GLU A 280 -0.55 11.84 20.98
CA GLU A 280 -0.99 11.02 22.11
C GLU A 280 -2.49 10.68 22.05
N THR A 281 -3.29 11.54 21.41
CA THR A 281 -4.73 11.39 21.26
C THR A 281 -5.16 10.61 20.02
N SER A 282 -4.27 10.40 19.06
CA SER A 282 -4.60 9.87 17.72
C SER A 282 -5.20 8.46 17.71
N LEU A 283 -4.91 7.65 18.74
CA LEU A 283 -5.28 6.23 18.81
C LEU A 283 -6.11 5.90 20.07
N ILE A 284 -6.68 6.93 20.71
CA ILE A 284 -7.51 6.76 21.90
C ILE A 284 -8.76 5.91 21.55
N GLY A 285 -9.07 4.95 22.43
CA GLY A 285 -10.28 4.14 22.33
C GLY A 285 -10.16 2.88 21.47
N LEU A 286 -9.05 2.69 20.75
CA LEU A 286 -8.81 1.51 19.90
C LEU A 286 -8.23 0.32 20.68
N SER A 287 -8.85 -0.05 21.80
CA SER A 287 -8.29 -1.06 22.72
C SER A 287 -8.36 -2.49 22.20
N GLU A 288 -9.28 -2.79 21.29
CA GLU A 288 -9.45 -4.12 20.67
C GLU A 288 -8.57 -4.31 19.43
N LEU A 289 -7.81 -3.29 19.03
CA LEU A 289 -6.97 -3.34 17.84
C LEU A 289 -5.87 -4.40 18.01
N LYS A 290 -5.88 -5.39 17.12
CA LYS A 290 -4.90 -6.49 17.06
C LYS A 290 -3.76 -6.18 16.08
N GLN A 291 -4.06 -5.44 15.00
CA GLN A 291 -3.07 -5.07 14.01
C GLN A 291 -3.18 -3.60 13.63
N LEU A 292 -2.04 -2.90 13.68
CA LEU A 292 -1.89 -1.54 13.21
C LEU A 292 -0.79 -1.49 12.14
N ASN A 293 -1.15 -1.03 10.94
CA ASN A 293 -0.21 -0.76 9.87
C ASN A 293 -0.13 0.74 9.56
N ILE A 294 0.99 1.35 9.90
CA ILE A 294 1.37 2.74 9.61
C ILE A 294 2.70 2.79 8.84
N SER A 295 2.94 1.79 7.99
CA SER A 295 4.13 1.72 7.14
C SER A 295 4.05 2.71 5.97
N GLY A 296 5.20 3.09 5.41
CA GLY A 296 5.25 3.94 4.21
C GLY A 296 4.68 5.35 4.37
N LEU A 297 4.48 5.84 5.60
CA LEU A 297 4.14 7.23 5.89
C LEU A 297 5.37 8.12 5.63
N LEU A 298 5.56 8.51 4.37
CA LEU A 298 6.76 9.21 3.91
C LEU A 298 6.98 10.60 4.54
N GLN A 299 5.94 11.16 5.18
CA GLN A 299 6.01 12.44 5.90
C GLN A 299 6.15 12.29 7.41
N LEU A 300 5.97 11.08 7.96
CA LEU A 300 5.97 10.85 9.41
C LEU A 300 7.34 11.17 10.00
N THR A 301 7.41 12.18 10.87
CA THR A 301 8.66 12.59 11.54
C THR A 301 8.78 12.06 12.95
N GLU A 302 7.65 11.94 13.65
CA GLU A 302 7.60 11.60 15.08
C GLU A 302 6.34 10.80 15.43
N ILE A 303 6.51 9.78 16.28
CA ILE A 303 5.43 9.18 17.05
C ILE A 303 5.59 9.72 18.47
N LYS A 304 4.64 10.56 18.93
CA LYS A 304 4.73 11.18 20.25
C LYS A 304 4.71 10.10 21.32
N LYS A 305 5.34 10.42 22.45
CA LYS A 305 5.26 9.59 23.66
C LYS A 305 3.81 9.34 24.05
N ASN A 306 3.53 8.16 24.57
CA ASN A 306 2.24 7.64 25.03
C ASN A 306 1.20 7.40 23.93
N SER A 307 1.55 7.52 22.65
CA SER A 307 0.56 7.42 21.56
C SER A 307 0.02 6.00 21.38
N LEU A 308 0.82 4.98 21.69
CA LEU A 308 0.40 3.57 21.55
C LEU A 308 -0.15 2.96 22.84
N LYS A 309 -0.15 3.69 23.97
CA LYS A 309 -0.42 3.10 25.30
C LYS A 309 -1.83 2.47 25.44
N TYR A 310 -2.77 2.89 24.59
CA TYR A 310 -4.16 2.43 24.62
C TYR A 310 -4.39 1.13 23.84
N LEU A 311 -3.45 0.70 23.00
CA LEU A 311 -3.57 -0.46 22.11
C LEU A 311 -3.28 -1.78 22.84
N THR A 312 -3.94 -2.06 23.96
CA THR A 312 -3.56 -3.16 24.85
C THR A 312 -3.73 -4.57 24.26
N SER A 313 -4.52 -4.70 23.20
CA SER A 313 -4.73 -5.97 22.48
C SER A 313 -3.82 -6.13 21.27
N LEU A 314 -2.91 -5.17 21.01
CA LEU A 314 -2.08 -5.15 19.82
C LEU A 314 -1.14 -6.36 19.76
N GLU A 315 -1.23 -7.11 18.67
CA GLU A 315 -0.41 -8.27 18.38
C GLU A 315 0.63 -7.98 17.28
N VAL A 316 0.29 -7.14 16.31
CA VAL A 316 1.13 -6.84 15.16
C VAL A 316 1.21 -5.34 14.94
N PHE A 317 2.43 -4.80 14.98
CA PHE A 317 2.69 -3.39 14.69
C PHE A 317 3.66 -3.24 13.52
N HIS A 318 3.14 -2.73 12.40
CA HIS A 318 3.92 -2.46 11.19
C HIS A 318 4.12 -0.94 11.05
N CYS A 319 5.36 -0.50 11.23
CA CYS A 319 5.80 0.88 11.18
C CYS A 319 7.13 0.99 10.40
N PHE A 320 7.22 0.28 9.26
CA PHE A 320 8.42 0.25 8.43
C PHE A 320 8.34 1.24 7.26
N GLY A 321 9.48 1.64 6.71
CA GLY A 321 9.52 2.48 5.51
C GLY A 321 9.11 3.95 5.74
N ASN A 322 9.03 4.39 7.00
CA ASN A 322 8.80 5.77 7.40
C ASN A 322 10.15 6.51 7.40
N VAL A 323 10.64 6.85 6.20
CA VAL A 323 12.01 7.35 5.96
C VAL A 323 12.38 8.66 6.69
N LYS A 324 11.40 9.38 7.22
CA LYS A 324 11.58 10.60 8.03
C LYS A 324 11.41 10.40 9.53
N LEU A 325 10.99 9.20 9.96
CA LEU A 325 10.73 8.91 11.37
C LEU A 325 12.06 8.79 12.11
N THR A 326 12.34 9.79 12.94
CA THR A 326 13.60 9.87 13.70
C THR A 326 13.43 9.59 15.19
N ASN A 327 12.21 9.79 15.72
CA ASN A 327 11.90 9.61 17.14
C ASN A 327 10.73 8.64 17.32
N PHE A 328 10.94 7.61 18.14
CA PHE A 328 9.91 6.67 18.60
C PHE A 328 10.27 6.22 20.03
N ASP A 329 9.45 6.60 21.01
CA ASP A 329 9.66 6.25 22.41
C ASP A 329 9.25 4.79 22.65
N MET A 330 10.20 3.95 23.07
CA MET A 330 9.93 2.53 23.31
C MET A 330 9.15 2.29 24.61
N GLU A 331 9.03 3.31 25.48
CA GLU A 331 8.14 3.23 26.65
C GLU A 331 6.68 3.01 26.24
N ASP A 332 6.28 3.43 25.03
CA ASP A 332 4.95 3.21 24.46
C ASP A 332 4.61 1.73 24.29
N LEU A 333 5.63 0.89 24.13
CA LEU A 333 5.47 -0.56 24.01
C LEU A 333 5.17 -1.25 25.35
N ARG A 334 5.16 -0.49 26.46
CA ARG A 334 4.97 -1.02 27.82
C ARG A 334 3.62 -1.67 28.05
N GLU A 335 2.58 -1.08 27.48
CA GLU A 335 1.22 -1.59 27.68
C GLU A 335 0.83 -2.67 26.65
N LEU A 336 1.67 -2.91 25.64
CA LEU A 336 1.43 -3.85 24.53
C LEU A 336 1.81 -5.29 24.87
N LYS A 337 1.19 -5.86 25.90
CA LYS A 337 1.56 -7.18 26.47
C LYS A 337 1.33 -8.37 25.53
N HIS A 338 0.53 -8.19 24.49
CA HIS A 338 0.19 -9.22 23.51
C HIS A 338 1.01 -9.11 22.22
N LEU A 339 1.95 -8.16 22.13
CA LEU A 339 2.70 -7.88 20.92
C LEU A 339 3.54 -9.10 20.50
N LYS A 340 3.28 -9.61 19.30
CA LYS A 340 3.94 -10.78 18.66
C LYS A 340 4.90 -10.33 17.56
N GLU A 341 4.58 -9.29 16.82
CA GLU A 341 5.42 -8.75 15.74
C GLU A 341 5.57 -7.24 15.84
N LEU A 342 6.83 -6.78 15.81
CA LEU A 342 7.21 -5.37 15.73
C LEU A 342 8.13 -5.17 14.53
N ASP A 343 7.65 -4.41 13.54
CA ASP A 343 8.44 -4.00 12.37
C ASP A 343 8.65 -2.49 12.37
N ILE A 344 9.87 -2.06 12.71
CA ILE A 344 10.30 -0.65 12.66
C ILE A 344 11.48 -0.49 11.70
N SER A 345 11.57 -1.37 10.70
CA SER A 345 12.66 -1.37 9.72
C SER A 345 12.55 -0.21 8.72
N ASN A 346 13.67 0.14 8.08
CA ASN A 346 13.72 1.14 7.00
C ASN A 346 13.17 2.52 7.38
N ASN A 347 13.39 2.94 8.63
CA ASN A 347 13.11 4.29 9.12
C ASN A 347 14.42 5.09 9.26
N ALA A 348 14.36 6.25 9.93
CA ALA A 348 15.52 7.06 10.27
C ALA A 348 15.86 7.02 11.78
N LEU A 349 15.46 5.94 12.47
CA LEU A 349 15.69 5.79 13.91
C LEU A 349 17.18 5.62 14.23
N THR A 350 17.68 6.38 15.18
CA THR A 350 19.08 6.31 15.59
C THR A 350 19.30 5.46 16.85
N THR A 351 18.30 5.34 17.71
CA THR A 351 18.40 4.70 19.03
C THR A 351 17.10 4.03 19.41
N LEU A 352 17.15 3.01 20.26
CA LEU A 352 15.98 2.45 20.95
C LEU A 352 15.95 3.02 22.38
N ASN A 353 15.13 4.03 22.64
CA ASN A 353 15.08 4.68 23.96
C ASN A 353 13.89 4.16 24.75
N PHE A 354 14.15 3.46 25.86
CA PHE A 354 13.15 3.05 26.84
C PHE A 354 13.24 4.02 28.02
N GLY A 355 12.56 5.16 27.93
CA GLY A 355 12.58 6.19 28.97
C GLY A 355 12.65 5.57 30.37
N VAL A 356 13.63 6.03 31.19
CA VAL A 356 13.97 5.61 32.58
C VAL A 356 15.24 4.75 32.77
N ILE A 357 15.87 4.13 31.76
CA ILE A 357 17.02 3.21 32.04
C ILE A 357 18.35 3.89 32.44
N LEU A 358 18.52 5.22 32.30
CA LEU A 358 19.88 5.81 32.33
C LEU A 358 20.06 7.16 33.03
N GLU A 359 19.10 7.63 33.83
CA GLU A 359 19.33 8.92 34.53
C GLU A 359 20.26 8.80 35.74
N ASN A 360 20.45 7.62 36.32
CA ASN A 360 21.37 7.45 37.44
C ASN A 360 21.93 6.04 37.43
N GLU A 361 23.23 5.85 37.15
CA GLU A 361 24.03 4.81 37.81
C GLU A 361 25.50 4.87 37.37
N ASP A 362 26.36 5.05 38.36
CA ASP A 362 27.81 4.98 38.24
C ASP A 362 28.24 3.62 37.67
N ALA A 363 29.17 3.65 36.73
CA ALA A 363 29.64 2.50 35.95
C ALA A 363 30.38 1.40 36.76
N GLU A 364 30.29 1.39 38.08
CA GLU A 364 30.97 0.43 38.97
C GLU A 364 30.12 -0.79 39.33
N ASN A 365 28.78 -0.74 39.23
CA ASN A 365 27.87 -1.85 39.62
C ASN A 365 26.84 -2.27 38.55
N LEU A 366 27.20 -2.14 37.26
CA LEU A 366 26.33 -2.39 36.10
C LEU A 366 25.59 -3.74 36.10
N ASN A 367 26.16 -4.79 36.71
CA ASN A 367 25.60 -6.14 36.67
C ASN A 367 24.43 -6.36 37.64
N GLU A 368 24.43 -5.75 38.83
CA GLU A 368 23.34 -5.91 39.81
C GLU A 368 22.09 -5.13 39.39
N THR A 369 22.26 -3.93 38.82
CA THR A 369 21.14 -3.09 38.38
C THR A 369 20.58 -3.49 37.02
N MET A 370 21.39 -4.07 36.13
CA MET A 370 20.84 -4.70 34.93
C MET A 370 19.96 -5.91 35.28
N GLN A 371 20.28 -6.72 36.29
CA GLN A 371 19.41 -7.83 36.69
C GLN A 371 18.05 -7.36 37.22
N ASP A 372 18.03 -6.28 38.01
CA ASP A 372 16.79 -5.70 38.55
C ASP A 372 15.94 -5.02 37.45
N ILE A 373 16.59 -4.28 36.54
CA ILE A 373 15.91 -3.68 35.37
C ILE A 373 15.39 -4.78 34.44
N MET A 374 16.20 -5.77 34.10
CA MET A 374 15.76 -6.90 33.28
C MET A 374 14.58 -7.62 33.94
N GLY A 375 14.60 -7.83 35.26
CA GLY A 375 13.47 -8.41 36.00
C GLY A 375 12.18 -7.58 35.94
N LYS A 376 12.29 -6.24 35.87
CA LYS A 376 11.13 -5.34 35.70
C LYS A 376 10.48 -5.44 34.31
N TYR A 377 11.27 -5.74 33.28
CA TYR A 377 10.84 -5.81 31.88
C TYR A 377 10.72 -7.27 31.35
N GLU A 378 11.03 -8.26 32.18
CA GLU A 378 11.12 -9.70 31.83
C GLU A 378 9.82 -10.25 31.24
N ASP A 379 8.68 -9.82 31.77
CA ASP A 379 7.36 -10.27 31.30
C ASP A 379 6.79 -9.43 30.14
N GLN A 380 7.39 -8.27 29.81
CA GLN A 380 6.79 -7.32 28.86
C GLN A 380 6.84 -7.80 27.40
N PHE A 381 7.97 -8.35 26.96
CA PHE A 381 8.19 -8.79 25.58
C PHE A 381 8.13 -10.30 25.40
N LYS A 382 7.54 -11.02 26.37
CA LYS A 382 7.48 -12.48 26.38
C LYS A 382 6.73 -13.08 25.20
N MET A 383 5.74 -12.36 24.67
CA MET A 383 4.95 -12.78 23.50
C MET A 383 5.59 -12.39 22.17
N LEU A 384 6.55 -11.46 22.16
CA LEU A 384 7.19 -11.00 20.93
C LEU A 384 7.90 -12.19 20.27
N ARG A 385 7.77 -12.33 18.95
CA ARG A 385 8.34 -13.41 18.14
C ARG A 385 9.16 -12.88 16.98
N VAL A 386 8.73 -11.75 16.42
CA VAL A 386 9.33 -11.13 15.25
C VAL A 386 9.70 -9.69 15.59
N LEU A 387 10.98 -9.36 15.47
CA LEU A 387 11.50 -8.00 15.64
C LEU A 387 12.35 -7.62 14.42
N LYS A 388 11.91 -6.63 13.65
CA LYS A 388 12.62 -6.17 12.46
C LYS A 388 13.15 -4.75 12.66
N LEU A 389 14.48 -4.63 12.62
CA LEU A 389 15.23 -3.39 12.88
C LEU A 389 16.09 -2.92 11.70
N ALA A 390 16.08 -3.65 10.58
CA ALA A 390 16.96 -3.39 9.44
C ALA A 390 16.77 -1.99 8.84
N GLY A 391 17.74 -1.49 8.07
CA GLY A 391 17.59 -0.24 7.31
C GLY A 391 17.61 1.07 8.10
N ASN A 392 17.80 1.03 9.43
CA ASN A 392 17.89 2.22 10.27
C ASN A 392 19.35 2.66 10.54
N PRO A 393 19.61 3.97 10.73
CA PRO A 393 20.94 4.50 11.05
C PRO A 393 21.32 4.33 12.53
N TRP A 394 21.36 3.09 13.02
CA TRP A 394 21.57 2.79 14.45
C TRP A 394 22.90 3.32 15.01
N THR A 395 22.81 3.95 16.17
CA THR A 395 23.94 4.28 17.04
C THR A 395 24.16 3.14 18.02
N CYS A 396 25.30 2.48 17.91
CA CYS A 396 25.68 1.30 18.68
C CYS A 396 26.53 1.69 19.89
N ASP A 397 25.91 2.39 20.83
CA ASP A 397 26.47 2.70 22.14
C ASP A 397 25.98 1.72 23.21
N CYS A 398 26.39 1.95 24.46
CA CYS A 398 25.97 1.09 25.58
C CYS A 398 24.46 1.13 25.80
N ASP A 399 23.84 2.28 25.55
CA ASP A 399 22.42 2.51 25.80
C ASP A 399 21.59 1.67 24.82
N MET A 400 21.97 1.66 23.54
CA MET A 400 21.42 0.75 22.54
C MET A 400 21.58 -0.74 22.93
N MET A 401 22.77 -1.16 23.39
CA MET A 401 22.99 -2.57 23.76
C MET A 401 22.14 -2.99 24.97
N LYS A 402 21.97 -2.09 25.95
CA LYS A 402 21.05 -2.29 27.08
C LYS A 402 19.61 -2.43 26.59
N SER A 403 19.14 -1.54 25.72
CA SER A 403 17.81 -1.60 25.13
C SER A 403 17.56 -2.91 24.37
N LEU A 404 18.53 -3.38 23.59
CA LEU A 404 18.42 -4.66 22.89
C LEU A 404 18.36 -5.86 23.84
N SER A 405 19.02 -5.78 25.01
CA SER A 405 19.01 -6.86 25.99
C SER A 405 17.61 -7.13 26.56
N LEU A 406 16.73 -6.13 26.59
CA LEU A 406 15.32 -6.29 27.00
C LEU A 406 14.54 -7.23 26.08
N PHE A 407 14.94 -7.32 24.80
CA PHE A 407 14.33 -8.22 23.83
C PHE A 407 15.00 -9.61 23.79
N ASN A 408 16.13 -9.82 24.48
CA ASN A 408 17.05 -10.94 24.24
C ASN A 408 16.77 -12.22 25.07
N HIS A 409 15.64 -12.32 25.76
CA HIS A 409 15.36 -13.47 26.63
C HIS A 409 15.13 -14.79 25.87
N ASN A 410 14.85 -14.77 24.57
CA ASN A 410 14.96 -15.94 23.71
C ASN A 410 15.87 -15.62 22.52
N ALA A 411 17.05 -16.24 22.47
CA ALA A 411 18.08 -16.07 21.43
C ALA A 411 17.64 -16.43 19.99
N SER A 412 16.34 -16.65 19.75
CA SER A 412 15.70 -16.95 18.46
C SER A 412 14.99 -15.75 17.80
N TYR A 413 14.85 -14.61 18.49
CA TYR A 413 14.10 -13.44 17.97
C TYR A 413 14.80 -12.70 16.83
N PHE A 414 16.12 -12.80 16.79
CA PHE A 414 16.92 -12.37 15.65
C PHE A 414 16.89 -13.47 14.62
N THR A 415 15.74 -13.65 13.98
CA THR A 415 15.68 -14.45 12.75
C THR A 415 16.74 -13.86 11.83
N LYS A 416 17.81 -14.62 11.55
CA LYS A 416 18.69 -14.32 10.42
C LYS A 416 17.75 -14.13 9.25
N SER A 417 17.67 -12.90 8.75
CA SER A 417 16.78 -12.60 7.64
C SER A 417 17.12 -13.60 6.53
N VAL A 418 16.13 -14.38 6.08
CA VAL A 418 16.28 -15.28 4.93
C VAL A 418 16.78 -14.51 3.70
N ASN A 419 16.58 -13.18 3.70
CA ASN A 419 16.93 -12.24 2.65
C ASN A 419 18.17 -11.37 2.97
N ASN A 420 18.94 -11.66 4.02
CA ASN A 420 20.21 -10.96 4.35
C ASN A 420 20.06 -9.48 4.78
N ASP A 421 18.84 -9.02 5.06
CA ASP A 421 18.51 -7.66 5.55
C ASP A 421 18.62 -7.57 7.07
N ASP A 422 19.83 -7.73 7.59
CA ASP A 422 20.08 -7.65 9.03
C ASP A 422 20.36 -6.22 9.51
N ALA A 423 19.97 -5.90 10.75
CA ALA A 423 20.25 -4.61 11.37
C ALA A 423 21.75 -4.40 11.60
N ARG A 424 22.24 -3.20 11.24
CA ARG A 424 23.67 -2.86 11.30
C ARG A 424 23.88 -1.51 11.95
N CYS A 425 25.04 -1.36 12.56
CA CYS A 425 25.48 -0.09 13.12
C CYS A 425 25.80 0.92 12.03
N LYS A 426 25.31 2.14 12.19
CA LYS A 426 25.79 3.30 11.42
C LYS A 426 26.94 3.98 12.14
N THR A 427 26.79 4.16 13.45
CA THR A 427 27.74 4.83 14.33
C THR A 427 27.97 4.00 15.59
N PRO A 428 29.09 4.16 16.32
CA PRO A 428 30.30 4.89 15.93
C PRO A 428 31.02 4.28 14.73
N TYR A 429 31.93 5.04 14.11
CA TYR A 429 32.60 4.67 12.85
C TYR A 429 33.29 3.29 12.91
N ASP A 430 33.94 2.96 14.03
CA ASP A 430 34.66 1.69 14.21
C ASP A 430 33.74 0.46 14.28
N LEU A 431 32.44 0.70 14.52
CA LEU A 431 31.39 -0.32 14.49
C LEU A 431 30.54 -0.25 13.23
N SER A 432 30.78 0.72 12.34
CA SER A 432 29.96 0.91 11.15
C SER A 432 29.89 -0.36 10.30
N SER A 433 28.68 -0.69 9.82
CA SER A 433 28.33 -1.90 9.06
C SER A 433 28.41 -3.22 9.83
N LYS A 434 28.87 -3.24 11.08
CA LYS A 434 28.79 -4.43 11.93
C LYS A 434 27.34 -4.74 12.25
N LEU A 435 27.03 -6.03 12.34
CA LEU A 435 25.72 -6.53 12.68
C LEU A 435 25.40 -6.21 14.12
N LEU A 436 24.19 -5.71 14.37
CA LEU A 436 23.76 -5.26 15.67
C LEU A 436 23.79 -6.40 16.71
N TYR A 437 23.45 -7.61 16.26
CA TYR A 437 23.42 -8.81 17.10
C TYR A 437 24.79 -9.45 17.36
N ASP A 438 25.82 -9.14 16.56
CA ASP A 438 27.16 -9.70 16.73
C ASP A 438 27.99 -8.94 17.78
N LEU A 439 27.47 -7.82 18.30
CA LEU A 439 28.19 -6.97 19.23
C LEU A 439 28.00 -7.43 20.68
N PRO A 440 29.08 -7.87 21.37
CA PRO A 440 28.96 -8.23 22.78
C PRO A 440 28.76 -6.98 23.62
N MET A 441 27.68 -6.98 24.43
CA MET A 441 27.29 -5.85 25.27
C MET A 441 28.44 -5.39 26.18
N ASP A 442 29.12 -6.30 26.87
CA ASP A 442 30.26 -6.00 27.75
C ASP A 442 31.37 -5.23 27.03
N TYR A 443 31.69 -5.63 25.79
CA TYR A 443 32.72 -4.96 25.01
C TYR A 443 32.33 -3.53 24.67
N VAL A 444 31.10 -3.31 24.20
CA VAL A 444 30.60 -1.97 23.85
C VAL A 444 30.49 -1.11 25.10
N CYS A 445 29.83 -1.60 26.14
CA CYS A 445 29.62 -0.86 27.38
C CYS A 445 30.94 -0.52 28.09
N ILE A 446 31.88 -1.45 28.24
CA ILE A 446 33.17 -1.16 28.91
C ILE A 446 34.03 -0.20 28.08
N THR A 447 34.13 -0.43 26.76
CA THR A 447 34.98 0.37 25.87
C THR A 447 34.49 1.82 25.79
N TYR A 448 33.17 2.04 25.71
CA TYR A 448 32.59 3.37 25.55
C TYR A 448 32.21 4.05 26.89
N ALA A 449 31.95 3.30 27.98
CA ALA A 449 31.78 3.89 29.32
C ALA A 449 33.07 4.54 29.84
N ARG A 450 34.24 3.93 29.56
CA ARG A 450 35.56 4.51 29.88
C ARG A 450 35.87 5.79 29.10
N GLN A 451 35.28 5.98 27.93
CA GLN A 451 35.51 7.17 27.10
C GLN A 451 34.62 8.36 27.51
N LYS A 452 33.38 8.09 27.97
CA LYS A 452 32.44 9.11 28.51
C LYS A 452 33.01 9.77 29.77
N SER A 453 33.71 9.02 30.63
CA SER A 453 34.36 9.55 31.85
C SER A 453 35.63 10.36 31.57
N GLN A 454 36.30 10.16 30.43
CA GLN A 454 37.57 10.82 30.11
C GLN A 454 37.43 12.11 29.28
N LYS A 455 36.21 12.55 28.90
CA LYS A 455 35.97 13.71 28.00
C LYS A 455 36.82 13.69 26.72
N ILE A 456 37.26 12.52 26.27
CA ILE A 456 37.94 12.37 24.99
C ILE A 456 36.86 12.55 23.92
N PRO A 457 37.05 13.41 22.90
CA PRO A 457 36.13 13.46 21.79
C PRO A 457 36.15 12.10 21.08
N ILE A 458 35.19 11.25 21.46
CA ILE A 458 34.72 10.14 20.64
C ILE A 458 34.22 10.84 19.38
N TYR A 459 34.56 10.34 18.20
CA TYR A 459 34.32 10.99 16.91
C TYR A 459 35.34 12.03 16.53
N ASP A 460 36.34 11.54 15.82
CA ASP A 460 36.67 12.20 14.58
C ASP A 460 36.54 11.17 13.45
N PRO A 461 35.72 11.41 12.41
CA PRO A 461 35.91 10.67 11.19
C PRO A 461 37.37 10.87 10.75
N PRO A 462 38.00 9.85 10.13
CA PRO A 462 39.40 9.92 9.76
C PRO A 462 39.64 11.19 8.95
N GLN A 463 40.81 11.82 9.09
CA GLN A 463 41.04 13.22 8.70
C GLN A 463 40.55 13.60 7.30
N PHE A 464 40.46 12.67 6.36
CA PHE A 464 39.95 12.90 5.00
C PHE A 464 38.42 13.08 4.88
N LEU A 465 37.63 12.64 5.87
CA LEU A 465 36.16 12.72 5.89
C LEU A 465 35.62 13.89 6.72
N ARG A 466 36.49 14.70 7.32
CA ARG A 466 36.04 15.85 8.14
C ARG A 466 35.59 17.00 7.22
N PRO A 467 34.51 17.71 7.56
CA PRO A 467 34.04 18.84 6.73
C PRO A 467 35.11 19.91 6.50
N LYS A 468 35.98 20.16 7.49
CA LYS A 468 37.07 21.15 7.40
C LYS A 468 38.15 20.76 6.40
N SER A 469 38.52 19.48 6.31
CA SER A 469 39.53 18.99 5.36
C SER A 469 38.96 18.81 3.96
N ILE A 470 37.68 18.46 3.83
CA ILE A 470 36.94 18.51 2.56
C ILE A 470 36.87 19.96 2.05
N MET A 471 36.49 20.92 2.90
CA MET A 471 36.49 22.34 2.54
C MET A 471 37.90 22.81 2.17
N LEU A 472 38.93 22.45 2.93
CA LEU A 472 40.32 22.83 2.63
C LEU A 472 40.80 22.26 1.29
N THR A 473 40.48 21.01 0.98
CA THR A 473 40.81 20.39 -0.31
C THR A 473 40.05 21.06 -1.44
N VAL A 474 38.75 21.32 -1.30
CA VAL A 474 37.96 22.07 -2.28
C VAL A 474 38.53 23.48 -2.50
N PHE A 475 38.83 24.23 -1.44
CA PHE A 475 39.44 25.55 -1.55
C PHE A 475 40.82 25.52 -2.20
N SER A 476 41.63 24.49 -1.92
CA SER A 476 42.94 24.32 -2.56
C SER A 476 42.81 24.06 -4.08
N VAL A 477 41.87 23.21 -4.48
CA VAL A 477 41.60 22.90 -5.90
C VAL A 477 41.05 24.12 -6.62
N VAL A 478 40.09 24.83 -6.02
CA VAL A 478 39.54 26.09 -6.56
C VAL A 478 40.65 27.14 -6.69
N GLY A 479 41.51 27.28 -5.69
CA GLY A 479 42.65 28.20 -5.73
C GLY A 479 43.61 27.92 -6.89
N VAL A 480 43.96 26.65 -7.12
CA VAL A 480 44.84 26.24 -8.23
C VAL A 480 44.19 26.52 -9.59
N VAL A 481 42.88 26.23 -9.74
CA VAL A 481 42.14 26.49 -10.99
C VAL A 481 42.08 27.98 -11.28
N VAL A 482 41.73 28.81 -10.29
CA VAL A 482 41.66 30.27 -10.45
C VAL A 482 43.03 30.85 -10.79
N LEU A 483 44.10 30.40 -10.13
CA LEU A 483 45.45 30.83 -10.43
C LEU A 483 45.85 30.46 -11.87
N GLY A 484 45.52 29.24 -12.31
CA GLY A 484 45.73 28.79 -13.68
C GLY A 484 45.00 29.64 -14.72
N ILE A 485 43.75 30.05 -14.45
CA ILE A 485 42.98 30.94 -15.31
C ILE A 485 43.61 32.33 -15.37
N ILE A 486 44.03 32.90 -14.23
CA ILE A 486 44.69 34.22 -14.17
C ILE A 486 46.00 34.20 -14.95
N ILE A 487 46.82 33.15 -14.77
CA ILE A 487 48.07 32.96 -15.51
C ILE A 487 47.79 32.83 -17.01
N GLY A 488 46.79 32.03 -17.40
CA GLY A 488 46.37 31.90 -18.80
C GLY A 488 45.94 33.24 -19.40
N PHE A 489 45.12 34.01 -18.67
CA PHE A 489 44.63 35.31 -19.12
C PHE A 489 45.75 36.36 -19.23
N THR A 490 46.68 36.37 -18.26
CA THR A 490 47.86 37.26 -18.32
C THR A 490 48.77 36.92 -19.49
N ILE A 491 49.01 35.64 -19.78
CA ILE A 491 49.76 35.20 -20.96
C ILE A 491 49.07 35.68 -22.26
N VAL A 492 47.74 35.53 -22.34
CA VAL A 492 46.96 36.00 -23.51
C VAL A 492 47.05 37.52 -23.65
N CYS A 493 46.93 38.28 -22.56
CA CYS A 493 47.08 39.74 -22.56
C CYS A 493 48.48 40.18 -22.97
N ILE A 494 49.54 39.52 -22.48
CA ILE A 494 50.93 39.78 -22.86
C ILE A 494 51.14 39.48 -24.34
N LYS A 495 50.67 38.33 -24.83
CA LYS A 495 50.75 37.96 -26.26
C LYS A 495 50.02 38.97 -27.14
N ARG A 496 48.85 39.44 -26.70
CA ARG A 496 48.05 40.45 -27.43
C ARG A 496 48.72 41.83 -27.41
N ARG A 497 49.37 42.20 -26.32
CA ARG A 497 50.12 43.47 -26.18
C ARG A 497 51.44 43.45 -26.95
N LEU A 498 52.15 42.32 -26.98
CA LEU A 498 53.33 42.10 -27.83
C LEU A 498 52.96 42.14 -29.32
N LYS A 499 51.79 41.60 -29.70
CA LYS A 499 51.25 41.70 -31.06
C LYS A 499 50.83 43.14 -31.42
N SER A 500 50.50 43.98 -30.44
CA SER A 500 50.09 45.38 -30.65
C SER A 500 51.26 46.36 -30.74
N ASN A 501 52.46 45.98 -30.27
CA ASN A 501 53.60 46.90 -30.16
C ASN A 501 54.74 46.67 -31.16
N ASN A 502 54.70 45.62 -31.98
CA ASN A 502 55.71 45.38 -33.01
C ASN A 502 55.05 45.11 -34.37
N ASP A 503 55.00 46.14 -35.22
CA ASP A 503 55.37 45.98 -36.62
C ASP A 503 56.83 45.53 -36.66
N LEU A 504 57.08 44.23 -36.64
CA LEU A 504 58.22 43.66 -37.34
C LEU A 504 57.92 42.19 -37.63
N SER A 505 57.81 41.92 -38.93
CA SER A 505 57.60 40.63 -39.56
C SER A 505 58.38 39.48 -38.92
N TYR A 506 57.69 38.42 -38.53
CA TYR A 506 58.26 37.08 -38.67
C TYR A 506 57.28 36.20 -39.45
N SER A 507 57.68 35.94 -40.69
CA SER A 507 57.12 34.96 -41.60
C SER A 507 57.01 33.61 -40.89
N SER A 508 55.78 33.14 -40.68
CA SER A 508 55.53 31.72 -40.46
C SER A 508 55.60 31.02 -41.82
N SER A 509 56.80 30.61 -42.22
CA SER A 509 56.95 29.62 -43.28
C SER A 509 56.25 28.31 -42.87
N PRO A 510 55.56 27.63 -43.80
CA PRO A 510 54.78 26.44 -43.48
C PRO A 510 55.70 25.26 -43.18
N ILE A 511 55.44 24.55 -42.09
CA ILE A 511 56.06 23.25 -41.83
C ILE A 511 55.41 22.26 -42.82
N ARG A 512 56.17 21.92 -43.87
CA ARG A 512 55.91 20.77 -44.74
C ARG A 512 56.01 19.49 -43.91
N TYR A 513 55.04 18.60 -44.10
CA TYR A 513 55.11 17.19 -43.74
C TYR A 513 56.38 16.58 -44.36
N THR A 514 57.28 16.06 -43.52
CA THR A 514 58.27 15.07 -43.94
C THR A 514 57.79 13.71 -43.49
N THR A 515 57.26 12.95 -44.44
CA THR A 515 57.12 11.50 -44.35
C THR A 515 58.50 10.87 -44.22
N VAL A 516 58.70 10.06 -43.18
CA VAL A 516 59.81 9.10 -43.13
C VAL A 516 59.46 7.95 -44.07
N ARG A 517 60.07 7.94 -45.26
CA ARG A 517 60.52 6.71 -45.91
C ARG A 517 61.86 6.96 -46.59
N ASP A 518 62.83 6.21 -46.08
CA ASP A 518 64.04 5.70 -46.72
C ASP A 518 65.19 6.65 -47.05
N SER A 519 66.21 6.56 -46.20
CA SER A 519 67.62 6.41 -46.55
C SER A 519 67.94 6.27 -48.04
N THR A 520 68.84 7.11 -48.57
CA THR A 520 70.22 6.71 -48.93
C THR A 520 71.05 7.86 -49.52
N ILE A 521 72.21 8.09 -48.88
CA ILE A 521 73.55 8.23 -49.50
C ILE A 521 73.96 9.55 -50.20
N SER A 522 75.07 10.07 -49.65
CA SER A 522 76.21 10.76 -50.28
C SER A 522 76.23 12.29 -50.41
N ASN A 523 77.09 12.89 -49.59
CA ASN A 523 77.94 14.02 -49.94
C ASN A 523 79.38 13.51 -49.99
N ILE A 524 80.13 13.80 -51.06
CA ILE A 524 81.58 14.03 -51.00
C ILE A 524 81.89 15.25 -51.87
N ALA A 525 82.56 16.21 -51.23
CA ALA A 525 83.03 17.47 -51.78
C ALA A 525 84.37 17.31 -52.52
N ASN A 526 84.62 18.20 -53.48
CA ASN A 526 85.95 18.44 -54.05
C ASN A 526 86.47 19.81 -53.59
N ALA A 527 87.73 19.86 -53.18
CA ALA A 527 88.58 21.04 -53.25
C ALA A 527 90.04 20.59 -53.55
N PRO A 528 90.86 21.42 -54.24
CA PRO A 528 92.06 20.93 -54.93
C PRO A 528 93.40 21.36 -54.31
N TYR A 529 94.39 20.50 -54.55
CA TYR A 529 95.81 20.69 -54.89
C TYR A 529 96.65 21.84 -54.29
N ASN A 530 97.86 21.47 -53.85
CA ASN A 530 99.05 22.31 -53.92
C ASN A 530 100.28 21.43 -54.27
N PRO A 531 101.25 21.90 -55.08
CA PRO A 531 102.36 21.07 -55.58
C PRO A 531 103.70 21.35 -54.88
N SER A 532 104.56 20.31 -54.83
CA SER A 532 106.03 20.32 -54.98
C SER A 532 106.51 18.87 -54.98
#